data_AF-A0A819PHI2-F1
#
_entry.id   AF-A0A819PHI2-F1
#
_cell.length_a   1.000
_cell.length_b   1.000
_cell.length_c   1.000
_cell.angle_alpha   90.00
_cell.angle_beta   90.00
_cell.angle_gamma   90.00
#
_symmetry.space_group_name_H-M   'P 1'
#
loop_
_entity.id
_entity.type
_entity.pdbx_description
1 polymer ?
#
loop_
_entity_poly.entity_id
_entity_poly.type
_entity_poly.pdbx_seq_one_letter_code
_entity_poly.pdbx_strand_id
1 'polypeptide(L)' 'STSNTSYSCICQSNYVGDQCERANPCLSSPCLNQGICQGYWNTTSAWFICLCVGPFTGIKCETSLLNPCGGLCMN' A
#
# COMPACT_ATOMS: atom_id res chain seq x y z
N SER A 1 2.31 31.50 20.82
CA SER A 1 1.60 30.22 20.71
C SER A 1 1.54 29.82 19.25
N THR A 2 2.48 28.99 18.78
CA THR A 2 2.43 28.42 17.44
C THR A 2 1.46 27.24 17.47
N SER A 3 0.17 27.53 17.29
CA SER A 3 -0.85 26.49 17.10
C SER A 3 -0.59 25.80 15.76
N ASN A 4 0.16 24.71 15.79
CA ASN A 4 0.25 23.80 14.66
C ASN A 4 -1.02 22.95 14.63
N THR A 5 -2.13 23.58 14.22
CA THR A 5 -3.36 22.87 13.91
C THR A 5 -3.09 22.10 12.63
N SER A 6 -2.74 20.82 12.72
CA SER A 6 -2.70 19.96 11.53
C SER A 6 -4.14 19.86 11.00
N TYR A 7 -4.49 20.71 10.05
CA TYR A 7 -5.73 20.61 9.32
C TYR A 7 -5.58 19.43 8.36
N SER A 8 -5.98 18.24 8.80
CA SER A 8 -6.05 17.06 7.94
C SER A 8 -7.45 16.97 7.35
N CYS A 9 -7.53 17.00 6.02
CA CYS A 9 -8.78 16.71 5.32
C CYS A 9 -9.10 15.21 5.39
N ILE A 10 -10.37 14.86 5.57
CA ILE A 10 -10.85 13.50 5.30
C ILE A 10 -11.04 13.37 3.79
N CYS A 11 -10.18 12.62 3.14
CA CYS A 11 -10.25 12.42 1.70
C CYS A 11 -11.29 11.37 1.31
N GLN A 12 -11.90 11.56 0.13
CA GLN A 12 -12.62 10.49 -0.54
C GLN A 12 -11.66 9.34 -0.86
N SER A 13 -12.17 8.13 -1.00
CA SER A 13 -11.39 6.89 -1.22
C SER A 13 -10.38 6.98 -2.37
N ASN A 14 -10.62 7.87 -3.32
CA ASN A 14 -9.84 8.06 -4.54
C ASN A 14 -8.64 9.01 -4.38
N TYR A 15 -8.52 9.70 -3.25
CA TYR A 15 -7.50 10.72 -3.03
C TYR A 15 -6.78 10.55 -1.69
N VAL A 16 -5.57 11.08 -1.63
CA VAL A 16 -4.66 11.12 -0.48
C VAL A 16 -3.92 12.46 -0.46
N GLY A 17 -3.25 12.80 0.64
CA GLY A 17 -2.63 14.12 0.83
C GLY A 17 -3.27 14.89 1.97
N ASP A 18 -2.57 15.90 2.49
CA ASP A 18 -3.10 16.75 3.56
C ASP A 18 -4.33 17.55 3.09
N GLN A 19 -4.41 17.81 1.78
CA GLN A 19 -5.52 18.50 1.11
C GLN A 19 -6.21 17.62 0.05
N CYS A 20 -5.99 16.30 0.08
CA CYS A 20 -6.54 15.36 -0.90
C CYS A 20 -6.10 15.65 -2.35
N GLU A 21 -4.90 16.20 -2.51
CA GLU A 21 -4.40 16.69 -3.79
C GLU A 21 -3.76 15.60 -4.67
N ARG A 22 -3.58 14.38 -4.14
CA ARG A 22 -2.92 13.26 -4.82
C ARG A 22 -3.91 12.13 -5.04
N ALA A 23 -3.83 11.45 -6.19
CA ALA A 23 -4.62 10.25 -6.42
C ALA A 23 -4.17 9.13 -5.48
N ASN A 24 -5.13 8.37 -4.94
CA ASN A 24 -4.83 7.22 -4.11
C ASN A 24 -4.11 6.16 -4.97
N PRO A 25 -2.87 5.76 -4.62
CA PRO A 25 -2.09 4.80 -5.40
C PRO A 25 -2.73 3.40 -5.43
N CYS A 26 -3.69 3.11 -4.56
CA CYS A 26 -4.46 1.88 -4.58
C CYS A 26 -5.52 1.79 -5.69
N LEU A 27 -5.87 2.90 -6.35
CA LEU A 27 -6.88 2.89 -7.42
C LEU A 27 -6.51 1.98 -8.60
N SER A 28 -5.21 1.88 -8.90
CA SER A 28 -4.70 0.99 -9.95
C SER A 28 -4.70 -0.49 -9.54
N SER A 29 -5.23 -0.83 -8.36
CA SER A 29 -5.24 -2.18 -7.79
C SER A 29 -3.87 -2.87 -7.86
N PRO A 30 -2.81 -2.29 -7.28
CA PRO A 30 -1.46 -2.80 -7.45
C PRO A 30 -1.18 -4.11 -6.70
N CYS A 31 -1.98 -4.43 -5.68
CA CYS A 31 -1.82 -5.66 -4.89
C CYS A 31 -2.54 -6.84 -5.57
N LEU A 32 -1.78 -7.89 -5.84
CA LEU A 32 -2.26 -9.14 -6.44
C LEU A 32 -2.74 -10.11 -5.36
N ASN A 33 -3.34 -11.22 -5.80
CA ASN A 33 -3.71 -12.36 -4.96
C ASN A 33 -4.53 -11.96 -3.71
N GLN A 34 -5.49 -11.04 -3.88
CA GLN A 34 -6.37 -10.56 -2.80
C GLN A 34 -5.60 -9.81 -1.68
N GLY A 35 -4.40 -9.30 -1.97
CA GLY A 35 -3.67 -8.43 -1.05
C GLY A 35 -4.44 -7.14 -0.76
N ILE A 36 -4.41 -6.70 0.49
CA ILE A 36 -5.08 -5.48 0.93
C ILE A 36 -4.15 -4.30 0.62
N CYS A 37 -4.61 -3.37 -0.22
CA CYS A 37 -3.84 -2.17 -0.54
C CYS A 37 -4.08 -1.06 0.49
N GLN A 38 -3.00 -0.46 0.97
CA GLN A 38 -3.02 0.73 1.82
C GLN A 38 -2.23 1.85 1.16
N GLY A 39 -2.91 2.97 0.89
CA GLY A 39 -2.31 4.17 0.32
C GLY A 39 -1.71 5.06 1.42
N TYR A 40 -0.51 5.55 1.18
CA TYR A 40 0.25 6.43 2.06
C TYR A 40 0.75 7.64 1.29
N TRP A 41 1.03 8.71 2.02
CA TRP A 41 1.53 9.95 1.45
C TRP A 41 2.39 10.71 2.45
N ASN A 42 3.21 11.59 1.90
CA ASN A 42 3.89 12.65 2.61
C ASN A 42 3.84 13.93 1.77
N THR A 43 4.58 14.95 2.20
CA THR A 43 4.65 16.26 1.54
C THR A 43 5.17 16.21 0.10
N THR A 44 5.88 15.16 -0.31
CA THR A 44 6.53 15.09 -1.63
C THR A 44 5.95 13.99 -2.53
N SER A 45 5.57 12.83 -1.99
CA SER A 45 5.15 11.65 -2.77
C SER A 45 3.97 10.89 -2.14
N ALA A 46 3.24 10.14 -2.97
CA ALA A 46 2.29 9.11 -2.53
C ALA A 46 2.81 7.73 -2.94
N TRP A 47 2.61 6.73 -2.09
CA TRP A 47 3.02 5.34 -2.31
C TRP A 47 2.00 4.38 -1.70
N PHE A 48 2.10 3.10 -2.03
CA PHE A 48 1.22 2.07 -1.47
C PHE A 48 2.01 0.99 -0.76
N ILE A 49 1.34 0.28 0.15
CA ILE A 49 1.82 -0.96 0.77
C ILE A 49 0.74 -2.02 0.53
N CYS A 50 1.17 -3.23 0.19
CA CYS A 50 0.29 -4.39 0.09
C CYS A 50 0.44 -5.28 1.33
N LEU A 51 -0.66 -5.50 2.05
CA LEU A 51 -0.74 -6.52 3.09
C LEU A 51 -1.15 -7.83 2.44
N CYS A 52 -0.22 -8.77 2.34
CA CYS A 52 -0.47 -10.04 1.69
C CYS A 52 -1.30 -10.96 2.59
N VAL A 53 -2.40 -11.47 2.04
CA VAL A 53 -3.15 -12.56 2.64
C VAL A 53 -2.36 -13.85 2.36
N GLY A 54 -2.15 -14.69 3.37
CA GLY A 54 -1.38 -15.93 3.20
C GLY A 54 -1.98 -16.82 2.10
N PRO A 55 -1.17 -17.55 1.32
CA PRO A 55 0.28 -17.77 1.38
C PRO A 55 1.09 -16.86 0.42
N PHE A 56 0.73 -15.59 0.25
CA PHE A 56 1.40 -14.74 -0.75
C PHE A 56 2.46 -13.81 -0.15
N THR A 57 3.48 -13.46 -0.94
CA THR A 57 4.57 -12.53 -0.59
C THR A 57 5.00 -11.69 -1.79
N GLY A 58 5.91 -10.74 -1.58
CA GLY A 58 6.36 -9.75 -2.58
C GLY A 58 5.74 -8.37 -2.35
N ILE A 59 6.27 -7.34 -3.03
CA ILE A 59 5.82 -5.95 -2.86
C ILE A 59 4.34 -5.79 -3.28
N LYS A 60 3.89 -6.62 -4.21
CA LYS A 60 2.54 -6.67 -4.74
C LYS A 60 1.84 -7.98 -4.40
N CYS A 61 2.35 -8.77 -3.45
CA CYS A 61 1.83 -10.10 -3.13
C CYS A 61 1.78 -11.05 -4.34
N GLU A 62 2.72 -10.89 -5.27
CA GLU A 62 2.79 -11.61 -6.55
C GLU A 62 3.28 -13.06 -6.42
N THR A 63 3.97 -13.39 -5.34
CA THR A 63 4.67 -14.67 -5.16
C THR A 63 3.87 -15.60 -4.24
N SER A 64 3.59 -16.83 -4.66
CA SER A 64 2.93 -17.84 -3.84
C SER A 64 3.93 -18.71 -3.07
N LEU A 65 3.73 -18.86 -1.77
CA LEU A 65 4.53 -19.70 -0.87
C LEU A 65 3.99 -21.14 -0.73
N LEU A 66 2.80 -21.44 -1.26
CA LEU A 66 2.28 -22.82 -1.30
C LEU A 66 2.96 -23.70 -2.35
N ASN A 67 3.91 -23.13 -3.10
CA ASN A 67 4.80 -23.91 -3.96
C ASN A 67 6.27 -23.51 -3.69
N PRO A 68 6.84 -23.88 -2.52
CA PRO A 68 8.21 -23.55 -2.14
C PRO A 68 9.27 -24.32 -2.96
N CYS A 69 8.86 -25.25 -3.83
CA CYS A 69 9.75 -26.00 -4.73
C CYS A 69 10.14 -25.20 -5.99
N GLY A 70 10.45 -23.92 -5.79
CA GLY A 70 11.14 -23.05 -6.74
C GLY A 70 12.54 -22.61 -6.27
N GLY A 71 13.08 -23.25 -5.21
CA GLY A 71 14.51 -23.22 -4.87
C GLY A 71 14.92 -22.11 -3.91
N LEU A 72 14.97 -22.43 -2.61
CA LEU A 72 16.02 -22.02 -1.64
C LEU A 72 15.56 -22.35 -0.21
N CYS A 73 15.47 -23.65 0.08
CA CYS A 73 15.70 -24.25 1.40
C CYS A 73 16.00 -25.73 1.15
N MET A 74 17.21 -26.03 0.70
CA MET A 74 17.77 -27.37 0.76
C MET A 74 18.62 -27.44 2.02
N ASN A 75 18.33 -28.45 2.85
CA ASN A 75 19.00 -28.77 4.11
C ASN A 75 20.52 -28.93 3.96
#